data_AF-A0A0A1ZY78-F1
#
_entry.id   AF-A0A0A1ZY78-F1
#
_cell.length_a   1.000
_cell.length_b   1.000
_cell.length_c   1.000
_cell.angle_alpha   90.00
_cell.angle_beta   90.00
_cell.angle_gamma   90.00
#
_symmetry.space_group_name_H-M   'P 1'
#
loop_
_entity.id
_entity.type
_entity.pdbx_description
1 polymer ?
#
loop_
_entity_poly.entity_id
_entity_poly.type
_entity_poly.pdbx_seq_one_letter_code
_entity_poly.pdbx_strand_id
1 'polypeptide(L)'
;MSLIIEKKKLFNPFLNRGKKFLIIFLFLINIHPIISAPIRSNNSEIKSVVLGHLYPIMRHNPKILEILFEKIKILDPDFIFILGDSKLYNKNIINKWRKYFGNKVFFAPGNHEIVNGNLDQFIDNVGYKNTVVETPIVRFLVGNSNAHYSELVSFIEESNNNRIKKPNILLIHHRIWDDTLTSPRPYLHDKSFYLKDIFPTLEKYVSTIFAGNSKHQFFADIGKGISGKQNMNLIYWADRIGNINAYSVGIGQGRPKLGFVEVLSNKENEAIVIPHHIQTEFKDPLPINKLVLHPGSVSPAKIRSNKIAGNIESNYLDLKYKFKTSRFYRHYKKLRKNRKYFLYLFFFLIGAFFSLMTKRIIR
;
A
#
# COMPACT_ATOMS: atom_id res chain seq x y z
N MET A 1 36.49 -85.63 -13.28
CA MET A 1 35.96 -85.32 -11.94
C MET A 1 36.54 -83.96 -11.52
N SER A 2 35.69 -83.08 -11.00
CA SER A 2 35.75 -81.61 -10.97
C SER A 2 37.03 -80.93 -10.48
N LEU A 3 37.50 -79.94 -11.26
CA LEU A 3 38.44 -78.88 -10.85
C LEU A 3 37.66 -77.57 -10.72
N ILE A 4 37.52 -77.07 -9.48
CA ILE A 4 36.89 -75.79 -9.15
C ILE A 4 38.01 -74.75 -9.02
N ILE A 5 37.99 -73.72 -9.88
CA ILE A 5 38.79 -72.49 -9.73
C ILE A 5 37.82 -71.36 -9.38
N GLU A 6 37.79 -70.97 -8.11
CA GLU A 6 37.04 -69.81 -7.63
C GLU A 6 37.82 -68.51 -7.88
N LYS A 7 37.32 -67.65 -8.78
CA LYS A 7 37.80 -66.28 -8.97
C LYS A 7 37.23 -65.37 -7.87
N LYS A 8 38.07 -64.97 -6.91
CA LYS A 8 37.76 -63.85 -5.99
C LYS A 8 37.77 -62.52 -6.76
N LYS A 9 36.59 -61.92 -6.97
CA LYS A 9 36.45 -60.51 -7.35
C LYS A 9 36.61 -59.64 -6.10
N LEU A 10 37.74 -58.94 -5.99
CA LEU A 10 37.96 -57.84 -5.04
C LEU A 10 37.00 -56.69 -5.38
N PHE A 11 35.92 -56.58 -4.61
CA PHE A 11 35.02 -55.43 -4.64
C PHE A 11 35.70 -54.27 -3.91
N ASN A 12 36.03 -53.22 -4.65
CA ASN A 12 36.79 -52.07 -4.18
C ASN A 12 35.86 -51.10 -3.42
N PRO A 13 35.89 -50.99 -2.07
CA PRO A 13 34.91 -50.22 -1.31
C PRO A 13 35.12 -48.70 -1.38
N PHE A 14 36.23 -48.24 -1.98
CA PHE A 14 36.59 -46.83 -2.02
C PHE A 14 35.83 -46.01 -3.07
N LEU A 15 35.36 -46.62 -4.17
CA LEU A 15 34.65 -45.88 -5.22
C LEU A 15 33.25 -45.41 -4.79
N ASN A 16 32.63 -46.06 -3.81
CA ASN A 16 31.27 -45.75 -3.37
C ASN A 16 31.20 -44.66 -2.30
N ARG A 17 32.31 -44.37 -1.60
CA ARG A 17 32.38 -43.26 -0.64
C ARG A 17 32.52 -41.91 -1.34
N GLY A 18 33.29 -41.82 -2.43
CA GLY A 18 33.45 -40.60 -3.20
C GLY A 18 32.14 -40.11 -3.85
N LYS A 19 31.34 -41.03 -4.40
CA LYS A 19 30.05 -40.68 -5.01
C LYS A 19 29.01 -40.21 -3.99
N LYS A 20 28.96 -40.82 -2.80
CA LYS A 20 28.08 -40.36 -1.71
C LYS A 20 28.50 -38.99 -1.18
N PHE A 21 29.80 -38.72 -1.09
CA PHE A 21 30.31 -37.41 -0.66
C PHE A 21 30.00 -36.32 -1.69
N LEU A 22 30.14 -36.61 -2.99
CA LEU A 22 29.83 -35.67 -4.07
C LEU A 22 28.32 -35.34 -4.13
N ILE A 23 27.44 -36.34 -3.90
CA ILE A 23 25.99 -36.12 -3.87
C ILE A 23 25.59 -35.27 -2.66
N ILE A 24 26.17 -35.51 -1.47
CA ILE A 24 25.93 -34.69 -0.27
C ILE A 24 26.45 -33.26 -0.48
N PHE A 25 27.63 -33.11 -1.09
CA PHE A 25 28.22 -31.79 -1.39
C PHE A 25 27.40 -31.01 -2.42
N LEU A 26 26.89 -31.66 -3.47
CA LEU A 26 25.98 -31.06 -4.45
C LEU A 26 24.60 -30.74 -3.87
N PHE A 27 24.13 -31.50 -2.87
CA PHE A 27 22.91 -31.18 -2.12
C PHE A 27 23.11 -29.95 -1.23
N LEU A 28 24.28 -29.81 -0.60
CA LEU A 28 24.61 -28.64 0.22
C LEU A 28 24.83 -27.36 -0.60
N ILE A 29 25.26 -27.46 -1.86
CA ILE A 29 25.38 -26.31 -2.78
C ILE A 29 24.00 -25.88 -3.32
N ASN A 30 23.02 -26.79 -3.45
CA ASN A 30 21.66 -26.46 -3.90
C ASN A 30 20.73 -26.01 -2.76
N ILE A 31 21.10 -26.23 -1.49
CA ILE A 31 20.51 -25.51 -0.38
C ILE A 31 21.25 -24.17 -0.29
N HIS A 32 21.06 -23.31 -1.29
CA HIS A 32 21.31 -21.89 -1.05
C HIS A 32 20.39 -21.51 0.12
N PRO A 33 20.92 -21.11 1.29
CA PRO A 33 20.14 -20.15 2.05
C PRO A 33 19.89 -19.03 1.06
N ILE A 34 18.67 -18.51 1.00
CA ILE A 34 18.45 -17.16 0.50
C ILE A 34 19.29 -16.30 1.44
N ILE A 35 20.58 -16.16 1.10
CA ILE A 35 21.49 -15.17 1.64
C ILE A 35 20.90 -13.90 1.08
N SER A 36 19.88 -13.41 1.79
CA SER A 36 19.58 -12.01 1.85
C SER A 36 20.89 -11.41 2.32
N ALA A 37 21.71 -10.98 1.36
CA ALA A 37 22.90 -10.22 1.65
C ALA A 37 22.45 -9.16 2.66
N PRO A 38 23.06 -9.07 3.84
CA PRO A 38 22.75 -7.99 4.74
C PRO A 38 23.18 -6.74 3.98
N ILE A 39 22.20 -6.04 3.41
CA ILE A 39 22.38 -4.68 2.92
C ILE A 39 22.78 -3.91 4.17
N ARG A 40 24.09 -3.78 4.38
CA ARG A 40 24.68 -2.85 5.34
C ARG A 40 24.47 -1.46 4.74
N SER A 41 23.23 -0.99 4.77
CA SER A 41 22.99 0.44 4.83
C SER A 41 22.87 0.78 6.31
N ASN A 42 23.76 1.65 6.79
CA ASN A 42 23.57 2.38 8.04
C ASN A 42 22.40 3.38 7.91
N ASN A 43 21.49 3.19 6.94
CA ASN A 43 20.44 4.14 6.68
C ASN A 43 19.40 4.00 7.79
N SER A 44 19.17 5.10 8.49
CA SER A 44 18.03 5.31 9.38
C SER A 44 16.68 5.17 8.65
N GLU A 45 16.72 5.02 7.33
CA GLU A 45 15.59 5.12 6.43
C GLU A 45 15.72 4.14 5.26
N ILE A 46 14.58 3.57 4.85
CA ILE A 46 14.45 2.77 3.62
C ILE A 46 13.61 3.56 2.63
N LYS A 47 14.17 3.79 1.44
CA LYS A 47 13.48 4.45 0.35
C LYS A 47 12.78 3.42 -0.52
N SER A 48 11.49 3.59 -0.73
CA SER A 48 10.72 2.72 -1.61
C SER A 48 9.84 3.51 -2.56
N VAL A 49 9.48 2.88 -3.67
CA VAL A 49 8.49 3.40 -4.61
C VAL A 49 7.28 2.48 -4.59
N VAL A 50 6.09 3.05 -4.47
CA VAL A 50 4.82 2.33 -4.43
C VAL A 50 3.91 2.84 -5.55
N LEU A 51 3.38 1.92 -6.35
CA LEU A 51 2.46 2.19 -7.45
C LEU A 51 1.50 1.01 -7.64
N GLY A 52 0.31 1.28 -8.17
CA GLY A 52 -0.69 0.24 -8.45
C GLY A 52 -1.55 0.59 -9.65
N HIS A 53 -2.26 -0.41 -10.15
CA HIS A 53 -3.29 -0.24 -11.19
C HIS A 53 -2.75 0.19 -12.57
N LEU A 54 -1.63 -0.38 -13.02
CA LEU A 54 -0.91 0.05 -14.22
C LEU A 54 -1.52 -0.42 -15.55
N TYR A 55 -2.53 -1.28 -15.56
CA TYR A 55 -3.06 -1.84 -16.80
C TYR A 55 -3.44 -0.80 -17.89
N PRO A 56 -3.97 0.41 -17.55
CA PRO A 56 -4.34 1.39 -18.57
C PRO A 56 -3.13 1.89 -19.36
N ILE A 57 -1.99 2.10 -18.69
CA ILE A 57 -0.76 2.52 -19.39
C ILE A 57 -0.12 1.35 -20.14
N MET A 58 -0.18 0.15 -19.57
CA MET A 58 0.44 -1.04 -20.18
C MET A 58 -0.27 -1.51 -21.44
N ARG A 59 -1.55 -1.16 -21.62
CA ARG A 59 -2.31 -1.49 -22.83
C ARG A 59 -2.13 -0.45 -23.94
N HIS A 60 -2.00 0.83 -23.59
CA HIS A 60 -2.22 1.90 -24.55
C HIS A 60 -1.00 2.76 -24.83
N ASN A 61 0.07 2.72 -24.03
CA ASN A 61 1.21 3.60 -24.25
C ASN A 61 2.53 3.06 -23.68
N PRO A 62 3.32 2.29 -24.46
CA PRO A 62 4.60 1.75 -24.00
C PRO A 62 5.63 2.84 -23.68
N LYS A 63 5.58 4.01 -24.33
CA LYS A 63 6.48 5.14 -24.05
C LYS A 63 6.30 5.71 -22.64
N ILE A 64 5.06 5.75 -22.13
CA ILE A 64 4.80 6.20 -20.75
C ILE A 64 5.47 5.26 -19.73
N LEU A 65 5.49 3.96 -20.01
CA LEU A 65 6.14 2.99 -19.13
C LEU A 65 7.67 3.21 -19.07
N GLU A 66 8.30 3.59 -20.19
CA GLU A 66 9.72 3.93 -20.23
C GLU A 66 10.03 5.21 -19.44
N ILE A 67 9.21 6.26 -19.59
CA ILE A 67 9.33 7.49 -18.79
C ILE A 67 9.16 7.18 -17.30
N LEU A 68 8.22 6.30 -16.95
CA LEU A 68 8.05 5.83 -15.58
C LEU A 68 9.30 5.12 -15.08
N PHE A 69 9.92 4.27 -15.89
CA PHE A 69 11.12 3.56 -15.49
C PHE A 69 12.29 4.50 -15.24
N GLU A 70 12.54 5.45 -16.15
CA GLU A 70 13.59 6.46 -15.95
C GLU A 70 13.32 7.30 -14.70
N LYS A 71 12.06 7.71 -14.48
CA LYS A 71 11.71 8.48 -13.28
C LYS A 71 11.96 7.70 -11.99
N ILE A 72 11.57 6.42 -11.94
CA ILE A 72 11.83 5.55 -10.77
C ILE A 72 13.33 5.35 -10.57
N LYS A 73 14.10 5.19 -11.66
CA LYS A 73 15.56 5.03 -11.61
C LYS A 73 16.24 6.27 -11.02
N ILE A 74 15.79 7.47 -11.37
CA ILE A 74 16.32 8.74 -10.81
C ILE A 74 16.09 8.83 -9.30
N LEU A 75 14.97 8.31 -8.79
CA LEU A 75 14.69 8.30 -7.35
C LEU A 75 15.62 7.36 -6.57
N ASP A 76 16.24 6.40 -7.26
CA ASP A 76 17.10 5.35 -6.71
C ASP A 76 16.53 4.68 -5.44
N PRO A 77 15.36 4.03 -5.53
CA PRO A 77 14.78 3.37 -4.37
C PRO A 77 15.52 2.07 -4.02
N ASP A 78 15.46 1.69 -2.75
CA ASP A 78 15.86 0.36 -2.26
C ASP A 78 14.89 -0.70 -2.78
N PHE A 79 13.58 -0.38 -2.78
CA PHE A 79 12.50 -1.30 -3.16
C PHE A 79 11.44 -0.64 -4.04
N ILE A 80 10.83 -1.42 -4.93
CA ILE A 80 9.72 -1.00 -5.80
C ILE A 80 8.57 -1.99 -5.62
N PHE A 81 7.39 -1.47 -5.29
CA PHE A 81 6.20 -2.28 -5.03
C PHE A 81 5.10 -1.97 -6.04
N ILE A 82 4.70 -2.99 -6.80
CA ILE A 82 3.61 -2.94 -7.79
C ILE A 82 2.37 -3.61 -7.21
N LEU A 83 1.35 -2.82 -6.89
CA LEU A 83 0.18 -3.23 -6.10
C LEU A 83 -1.00 -3.63 -7.00
N GLY A 84 -0.86 -4.70 -7.76
CA GLY A 84 -1.92 -5.30 -8.55
C GLY A 84 -2.40 -4.49 -9.76
N ASP A 85 -3.35 -5.07 -10.50
CA ASP A 85 -3.99 -4.51 -11.68
C ASP A 85 -3.00 -3.99 -12.71
N SER A 86 -1.95 -4.77 -12.94
CA SER A 86 -0.79 -4.39 -13.74
C SER A 86 -0.43 -5.47 -14.75
N LYS A 87 -1.42 -6.29 -15.14
CA LYS A 87 -1.26 -7.43 -16.06
C LYS A 87 -0.18 -8.40 -15.60
N LEU A 88 -0.11 -8.66 -14.29
CA LEU A 88 0.97 -9.46 -13.72
C LEU A 88 0.79 -10.97 -14.01
N TYR A 89 -0.36 -11.38 -14.56
CA TYR A 89 -0.54 -12.70 -15.18
C TYR A 89 0.29 -12.86 -16.48
N ASN A 90 0.85 -11.77 -17.04
CA ASN A 90 1.69 -11.81 -18.23
C ASN A 90 3.18 -11.80 -17.87
N LYS A 91 3.87 -12.91 -18.11
CA LYS A 91 5.30 -13.09 -17.83
C LYS A 91 6.21 -12.03 -18.47
N ASN A 92 5.88 -11.53 -19.67
CA ASN A 92 6.69 -10.53 -20.35
C ASN A 92 6.69 -9.19 -19.61
N ILE A 93 5.57 -8.85 -18.95
CA ILE A 93 5.47 -7.64 -18.14
C ILE A 93 6.38 -7.75 -16.90
N ILE A 94 6.33 -8.88 -16.20
CA ILE A 94 7.19 -9.14 -15.03
C ILE A 94 8.66 -9.14 -15.44
N ASN A 95 8.99 -9.81 -16.53
CA ASN A 95 10.36 -9.84 -17.07
C ASN A 95 10.85 -8.43 -17.42
N LYS A 96 9.99 -7.54 -17.94
CA LYS A 96 10.36 -6.15 -18.22
C LYS A 96 10.74 -5.39 -16.94
N TRP A 97 9.94 -5.51 -15.87
CA TRP A 97 10.25 -4.92 -14.56
C TRP A 97 11.54 -5.49 -13.96
N ARG A 98 11.68 -6.82 -13.92
CA ARG A 98 12.87 -7.50 -13.37
C ARG A 98 14.13 -7.22 -14.19
N LYS A 99 14.04 -7.11 -15.52
CA LYS A 99 15.18 -6.73 -16.36
C LYS A 99 15.68 -5.34 -16.03
N TYR A 100 14.78 -4.40 -15.73
CA TYR A 100 15.13 -3.00 -15.53
C TYR A 100 15.58 -2.69 -14.08
N PHE A 101 14.96 -3.33 -13.09
CA PHE A 101 15.20 -3.05 -11.66
C PHE A 101 15.80 -4.22 -10.86
N GLY A 102 16.03 -5.36 -11.50
CA GLY A 102 16.58 -6.55 -10.85
C GLY A 102 15.68 -7.06 -9.72
N ASN A 103 16.32 -7.36 -8.59
CA ASN A 103 15.67 -7.94 -7.41
C ASN A 103 15.01 -6.89 -6.49
N LYS A 104 14.99 -5.61 -6.88
CA LYS A 104 14.35 -4.54 -6.09
C LYS A 104 12.83 -4.53 -6.23
N VAL A 105 12.24 -5.25 -7.20
CA VAL A 105 10.81 -5.16 -7.54
C VAL A 105 9.98 -6.31 -6.98
N PHE A 106 8.85 -5.95 -6.36
CA PHE A 106 7.90 -6.85 -5.71
C PHE A 106 6.47 -6.57 -6.18
N PHE A 107 5.61 -7.59 -6.13
CA PHE A 107 4.31 -7.59 -6.78
C PHE A 107 3.24 -8.10 -5.82
N ALA A 108 2.17 -7.33 -5.60
CA ALA A 108 0.93 -7.83 -5.01
C ALA A 108 -0.08 -8.16 -6.11
N PRO A 109 -0.89 -9.23 -6.00
CA PRO A 109 -1.93 -9.53 -6.97
C PRO A 109 -3.13 -8.59 -6.81
N GLY A 110 -3.67 -8.09 -7.92
CA GLY A 110 -4.97 -7.42 -7.99
C GLY A 110 -6.04 -8.29 -8.61
N ASN A 111 -7.23 -7.74 -8.81
CA ASN A 111 -8.35 -8.52 -9.32
C ASN A 111 -8.18 -8.85 -10.82
N HIS A 112 -7.45 -8.03 -11.59
CA HIS A 112 -7.12 -8.32 -12.98
C HIS A 112 -6.00 -9.36 -13.16
N GLU A 113 -5.39 -9.84 -12.08
CA GLU A 113 -4.45 -10.97 -12.10
C GLU A 113 -5.16 -12.32 -11.95
N ILE A 114 -6.46 -12.33 -11.65
CA ILE A 114 -7.27 -13.54 -11.51
C ILE A 114 -7.66 -14.02 -12.91
N VAL A 115 -7.18 -15.19 -13.30
CA VAL A 115 -7.48 -15.80 -14.60
C VAL A 115 -8.22 -17.11 -14.34
N ASN A 116 -9.35 -17.32 -15.02
CA ASN A 116 -10.21 -18.48 -14.81
C ASN A 116 -10.60 -18.72 -13.33
N GLY A 117 -10.70 -17.65 -12.55
CA GLY A 117 -11.12 -17.69 -11.15
C GLY A 117 -10.03 -18.04 -10.13
N ASN A 118 -8.75 -18.12 -10.53
CA ASN A 118 -7.63 -18.39 -9.63
C ASN A 118 -6.41 -17.49 -9.90
N LEU A 119 -5.36 -17.61 -9.05
CA LEU A 119 -4.12 -16.84 -9.14
C LEU A 119 -2.92 -17.66 -9.66
N ASP A 120 -3.14 -18.85 -10.22
CA ASP A 120 -2.05 -19.77 -10.56
C ASP A 120 -1.07 -19.13 -11.55
N GLN A 121 -1.57 -18.46 -12.60
CA GLN A 121 -0.72 -17.76 -13.56
C GLN A 121 0.10 -16.63 -12.93
N PHE A 122 -0.46 -15.92 -11.96
CA PHE A 122 0.29 -14.90 -11.22
C PHE A 122 1.42 -15.56 -10.42
N ILE A 123 1.09 -16.63 -9.69
CA ILE A 123 2.04 -17.36 -8.84
C ILE A 123 3.17 -17.97 -9.70
N ASP A 124 2.86 -18.57 -10.85
CA ASP A 124 3.84 -19.15 -11.75
C ASP A 124 4.84 -18.10 -12.29
N ASN A 125 4.37 -16.87 -12.55
CA ASN A 125 5.22 -15.83 -13.10
C ASN A 125 5.97 -15.02 -12.03
N VAL A 126 5.33 -14.74 -10.89
CA VAL A 126 5.89 -13.96 -9.78
C VAL A 126 6.71 -14.83 -8.85
N GLY A 127 6.29 -16.06 -8.60
CA GLY A 127 6.91 -17.05 -7.72
C GLY A 127 6.33 -17.09 -6.30
N TYR A 128 5.32 -16.27 -5.99
CA TYR A 128 4.68 -16.25 -4.67
C TYR A 128 3.26 -15.67 -4.74
N LYS A 129 2.43 -16.02 -3.75
CA LYS A 129 1.12 -15.38 -3.49
C LYS A 129 1.24 -14.22 -2.51
N ASN A 130 2.00 -14.44 -1.43
CA ASN A 130 2.34 -13.47 -0.40
C ASN A 130 3.87 -13.54 -0.19
N THR A 131 4.51 -12.43 0.15
CA THR A 131 5.93 -12.43 0.50
C THR A 131 6.29 -11.35 1.53
N VAL A 132 7.41 -11.55 2.22
CA VAL A 132 7.93 -10.62 3.20
C VAL A 132 9.27 -10.08 2.70
N VAL A 133 9.40 -8.75 2.63
CA VAL A 133 10.70 -8.10 2.44
C VAL A 133 11.17 -7.60 3.79
N GLU A 134 12.16 -8.28 4.34
CA GLU A 134 12.75 -7.97 5.64
C GLU A 134 13.91 -6.98 5.46
N THR A 135 13.91 -5.91 6.25
CA THR A 135 15.05 -4.98 6.36
C THR A 135 15.49 -4.88 7.83
N PRO A 136 16.63 -4.26 8.15
CA PRO A 136 17.03 -4.03 9.54
C PRO A 136 16.01 -3.19 10.33
N ILE A 137 15.22 -2.34 9.68
CA ILE A 137 14.44 -1.29 10.35
C ILE A 137 12.93 -1.40 10.19
N VAL A 138 12.46 -1.96 9.07
CA VAL A 138 11.06 -2.11 8.69
C VAL A 138 10.82 -3.45 8.00
N ARG A 139 9.61 -3.97 8.07
CA ARG A 139 9.20 -5.16 7.33
C ARG A 139 8.06 -4.81 6.38
N PHE A 140 8.22 -5.16 5.12
CA PHE A 140 7.18 -5.00 4.12
C PHE A 140 6.45 -6.34 3.93
N LEU A 141 5.14 -6.33 4.17
CA LEU A 141 4.26 -7.47 4.00
C LEU A 141 3.52 -7.30 2.67
N VAL A 142 3.94 -8.01 1.62
CA VAL A 142 3.29 -7.95 0.31
C VAL A 142 2.23 -9.06 0.26
N GLY A 143 0.96 -8.66 0.32
CA GLY A 143 -0.16 -9.56 0.57
C GLY A 143 -1.19 -9.63 -0.56
N ASN A 144 -1.89 -10.77 -0.63
CA ASN A 144 -3.03 -10.99 -1.50
C ASN A 144 -4.35 -10.60 -0.80
N SER A 145 -4.94 -9.50 -1.24
CA SER A 145 -6.25 -9.04 -0.75
C SER A 145 -7.45 -9.58 -1.54
N ASN A 146 -7.25 -10.46 -2.52
CA ASN A 146 -8.33 -11.11 -3.27
C ASN A 146 -8.88 -12.35 -2.55
N ALA A 147 -8.08 -12.92 -1.65
CA ALA A 147 -8.42 -14.11 -0.87
C ALA A 147 -9.44 -13.82 0.25
N HIS A 148 -9.87 -14.88 0.92
CA HIS A 148 -10.65 -14.77 2.16
C HIS A 148 -9.80 -14.10 3.27
N TYR A 149 -10.44 -13.37 4.20
CA TYR A 149 -9.71 -12.58 5.21
C TYR A 149 -8.78 -13.44 6.07
N SER A 150 -9.18 -14.67 6.37
CA SER A 150 -8.40 -15.60 7.19
C SER A 150 -7.02 -15.87 6.60
N GLU A 151 -6.89 -15.95 5.27
CA GLU A 151 -5.59 -16.16 4.62
C GLU A 151 -4.65 -14.96 4.81
N LEU A 152 -5.20 -13.73 4.77
CA LEU A 152 -4.43 -12.51 5.00
C LEU A 152 -4.08 -12.35 6.48
N VAL A 153 -4.99 -12.71 7.39
CA VAL A 153 -4.74 -12.77 8.83
C VAL A 153 -3.59 -13.74 9.13
N SER A 154 -3.67 -14.98 8.67
CA SER A 154 -2.62 -15.99 8.88
C SER A 154 -1.28 -15.51 8.33
N PHE A 155 -1.25 -14.93 7.13
CA PHE A 155 -0.02 -14.37 6.57
C PHE A 155 0.59 -13.26 7.45
N ILE A 156 -0.22 -12.32 7.96
CA ILE A 156 0.26 -11.25 8.83
C ILE A 156 0.79 -11.82 10.16
N GLU A 157 0.09 -12.76 10.75
CA GLU A 157 0.48 -13.38 12.03
C GLU A 157 1.76 -14.21 11.89
N GLU A 158 1.84 -15.08 10.89
CA GLU A 158 3.03 -15.89 10.60
C GLU A 158 4.25 -15.04 10.29
N SER A 159 4.05 -13.89 9.63
CA SER A 159 5.12 -12.93 9.33
C SER A 159 5.67 -12.24 10.58
N ASN A 160 4.99 -12.34 11.73
CA ASN A 160 5.37 -11.72 13.00
C ASN A 160 5.77 -12.72 14.09
N ASN A 161 5.38 -13.99 13.96
CA ASN A 161 5.68 -15.02 14.95
C ASN A 161 7.20 -15.18 15.15
N ASN A 162 7.64 -15.09 16.42
CA ASN A 162 9.03 -15.24 16.86
C ASN A 162 10.04 -14.27 16.20
N ARG A 163 9.57 -13.12 15.69
CA ARG A 163 10.45 -12.12 15.08
C ARG A 163 10.68 -10.92 15.98
N ILE A 164 11.83 -10.28 15.79
CA ILE A 164 12.12 -8.98 16.39
C ILE A 164 11.04 -7.98 15.95
N LYS A 165 10.50 -7.26 16.94
CA LYS A 165 9.46 -6.24 16.72
C LYS A 165 10.03 -5.11 15.85
N LYS A 166 9.37 -4.86 14.72
CA LYS A 166 9.66 -3.79 13.77
C LYS A 166 8.33 -3.25 13.22
N PRO A 167 8.29 -2.00 12.74
CA PRO A 167 7.19 -1.50 11.93
C PRO A 167 6.89 -2.48 10.79
N ASN A 168 5.63 -2.90 10.65
CA ASN A 168 5.18 -3.59 9.44
C ASN A 168 4.41 -2.63 8.56
N ILE A 169 4.72 -2.66 7.27
CA ILE A 169 4.02 -1.95 6.21
C ILE A 169 3.34 -2.99 5.33
N LEU A 170 2.01 -2.99 5.30
CA LEU A 170 1.21 -3.90 4.50
C LEU A 170 0.98 -3.31 3.10
N LEU A 171 1.32 -4.08 2.07
CA LEU A 171 1.26 -3.69 0.66
C LEU A 171 0.31 -4.65 -0.05
N ILE A 172 -0.86 -4.14 -0.47
CA ILE A 172 -1.96 -4.95 -0.99
C ILE A 172 -2.65 -4.24 -2.17
N HIS A 173 -3.55 -4.92 -2.85
CA HIS A 173 -4.30 -4.30 -3.94
C HIS A 173 -5.54 -3.54 -3.45
N HIS A 174 -6.41 -4.17 -2.66
CA HIS A 174 -7.68 -3.59 -2.23
C HIS A 174 -7.53 -2.67 -1.02
N ARG A 175 -8.38 -1.63 -0.96
CA ARG A 175 -8.55 -0.80 0.24
C ARG A 175 -9.35 -1.59 1.28
N ILE A 176 -8.68 -2.44 2.05
CA ILE A 176 -9.34 -3.39 2.97
C ILE A 176 -10.16 -2.72 4.08
N TRP A 177 -9.94 -1.43 4.30
CA TRP A 177 -10.65 -0.59 5.25
C TRP A 177 -11.90 0.09 4.71
N ASP A 178 -12.14 0.01 3.39
CA ASP A 178 -13.34 0.56 2.76
C ASP A 178 -14.41 -0.52 2.59
N ASP A 179 -15.35 -0.58 3.53
CA ASP A 179 -16.47 -1.53 3.50
C ASP A 179 -17.57 -1.18 2.50
N THR A 180 -17.44 -0.05 1.78
CA THR A 180 -18.37 0.27 0.68
C THR A 180 -18.04 -0.49 -0.61
N LEU A 181 -16.86 -1.13 -0.67
CA LEU A 181 -16.39 -1.93 -1.80
C LEU A 181 -16.16 -3.37 -1.38
N THR A 182 -17.18 -4.21 -1.61
CA THR A 182 -17.13 -5.63 -1.28
C THR A 182 -17.74 -6.48 -2.38
N SER A 183 -17.14 -7.65 -2.60
CA SER A 183 -17.69 -8.72 -3.42
C SER A 183 -18.30 -9.83 -2.56
N PRO A 184 -19.27 -10.62 -3.07
CA PRO A 184 -19.94 -11.66 -2.30
C PRO A 184 -19.05 -12.86 -1.97
N ARG A 185 -17.93 -13.04 -2.68
CA ARG A 185 -16.99 -14.16 -2.50
C ARG A 185 -15.56 -13.77 -2.90
N PRO A 186 -14.54 -14.49 -2.41
CA PRO A 186 -13.14 -14.27 -2.78
C PRO A 186 -12.90 -14.38 -4.30
N TYR A 187 -11.78 -13.83 -4.74
CA TYR A 187 -11.29 -13.86 -6.12
C TYR A 187 -12.29 -13.25 -7.12
N LEU A 188 -12.92 -12.14 -6.70
CA LEU A 188 -13.75 -11.28 -7.53
C LEU A 188 -13.12 -9.88 -7.65
N HIS A 189 -13.87 -8.92 -8.21
CA HIS A 189 -13.38 -7.57 -8.45
C HIS A 189 -12.94 -6.84 -7.17
N ASP A 190 -13.67 -7.01 -6.07
CA ASP A 190 -13.39 -6.35 -4.79
C ASP A 190 -13.12 -7.38 -3.68
N LYS A 191 -12.63 -6.92 -2.51
CA LYS A 191 -12.45 -7.77 -1.32
C LYS A 191 -13.77 -8.43 -0.90
N SER A 192 -13.72 -9.60 -0.29
CA SER A 192 -14.93 -10.34 0.12
C SER A 192 -15.14 -10.39 1.64
N PHE A 193 -14.64 -9.40 2.36
CA PHE A 193 -14.66 -9.36 3.82
C PHE A 193 -14.75 -7.92 4.32
N TYR A 194 -15.19 -7.75 5.57
CA TYR A 194 -15.33 -6.45 6.22
C TYR A 194 -14.07 -6.08 7.00
N LEU A 195 -13.87 -4.79 7.26
CA LEU A 195 -12.76 -4.32 8.08
C LEU A 195 -12.77 -4.98 9.46
N LYS A 196 -13.94 -5.13 10.08
CA LYS A 196 -14.08 -5.76 11.40
C LYS A 196 -13.47 -7.18 11.48
N ASP A 197 -13.43 -7.91 10.36
CA ASP A 197 -12.98 -9.30 10.32
C ASP A 197 -11.45 -9.41 10.40
N ILE A 198 -10.73 -8.33 10.02
CA ILE A 198 -9.28 -8.29 9.96
C ILE A 198 -8.66 -7.23 10.91
N PHE A 199 -9.45 -6.26 11.36
CA PHE A 199 -8.99 -5.11 12.13
C PHE A 199 -8.19 -5.49 13.39
N PRO A 200 -8.57 -6.49 14.21
CA PRO A 200 -7.77 -6.87 15.38
C PRO A 200 -6.34 -7.28 15.03
N THR A 201 -6.16 -8.02 13.94
CA THR A 201 -4.84 -8.42 13.43
C THR A 201 -4.08 -7.21 12.87
N LEU A 202 -4.76 -6.33 12.12
CA LEU A 202 -4.13 -5.10 11.61
C LEU A 202 -3.65 -4.21 12.75
N GLU A 203 -4.49 -3.93 13.74
CA GLU A 203 -4.17 -3.05 14.87
C GLU A 203 -2.99 -3.57 15.67
N LYS A 204 -2.88 -4.90 15.82
CA LYS A 204 -1.79 -5.53 16.56
C LYS A 204 -0.45 -5.48 15.83
N TYR A 205 -0.46 -5.67 14.50
CA TYR A 205 0.77 -5.95 13.76
C TYR A 205 1.13 -4.91 12.71
N VAL A 206 0.21 -4.11 12.19
CA VAL A 206 0.43 -3.27 11.01
C VAL A 206 0.40 -1.79 11.40
N SER A 207 1.46 -1.06 11.02
CA SER A 207 1.57 0.37 11.27
C SER A 207 1.06 1.22 10.11
N THR A 208 1.28 0.72 8.88
CA THR A 208 0.93 1.44 7.64
C THR A 208 0.41 0.45 6.61
N ILE A 209 -0.57 0.86 5.81
CA ILE A 209 -1.11 0.10 4.67
C ILE A 209 -1.00 0.94 3.41
N PHE A 210 -0.51 0.34 2.32
CA PHE A 210 -0.62 0.88 0.97
C PHE A 210 -1.50 -0.06 0.12
N ALA A 211 -2.53 0.49 -0.50
CA ALA A 211 -3.45 -0.21 -1.40
C ALA A 211 -3.32 0.31 -2.84
N GLY A 212 -3.21 -0.59 -3.81
CA GLY A 212 -3.04 -0.26 -5.23
C GLY A 212 -4.29 0.20 -5.98
N ASN A 213 -5.48 -0.21 -5.52
CA ASN A 213 -6.75 0.17 -6.12
C ASN A 213 -7.17 1.56 -5.63
N SER A 214 -7.04 2.56 -6.50
CA SER A 214 -7.47 3.94 -6.25
C SER A 214 -8.61 4.41 -7.15
N LYS A 215 -9.17 3.51 -7.98
CA LYS A 215 -10.13 3.90 -9.01
C LYS A 215 -11.44 4.41 -8.45
N HIS A 216 -11.80 4.13 -7.21
CA HIS A 216 -13.05 4.59 -6.61
C HIS A 216 -12.75 5.64 -5.57
N GLN A 217 -12.82 6.89 -5.99
CA GLN A 217 -12.60 8.02 -5.09
C GLN A 217 -13.94 8.60 -4.64
N PHE A 218 -13.95 9.17 -3.43
CA PHE A 218 -15.13 9.89 -2.93
C PHE A 218 -15.52 11.07 -3.83
N PHE A 219 -14.56 11.57 -4.62
CA PHE A 219 -14.73 12.69 -5.54
C PHE A 219 -14.37 12.28 -6.97
N ALA A 220 -15.15 12.75 -7.94
CA ALA A 220 -14.91 12.55 -9.37
C ALA A 220 -14.85 13.89 -10.12
N ASP A 221 -14.24 13.86 -11.29
CA ASP A 221 -14.18 14.99 -12.22
C ASP A 221 -15.56 15.24 -12.87
N ILE A 222 -16.04 16.49 -12.89
CA ILE A 222 -17.25 16.85 -13.66
C ILE A 222 -16.97 16.74 -15.17
N GLY A 223 -17.83 16.06 -15.92
CA GLY A 223 -17.91 16.21 -17.38
C GLY A 223 -17.39 15.04 -18.23
N LYS A 224 -16.97 13.93 -17.63
CA LYS A 224 -16.90 12.64 -18.32
C LYS A 224 -17.99 11.77 -17.73
N GLY A 225 -18.72 11.03 -18.58
CA GLY A 225 -19.75 10.09 -18.12
C GLY A 225 -19.27 9.31 -16.89
N ILE A 226 -20.19 9.02 -15.99
CA ILE A 226 -20.01 8.44 -14.64
C ILE A 226 -19.13 7.14 -14.62
N SER A 227 -18.75 6.63 -15.79
CA SER A 227 -17.81 5.53 -16.01
C SER A 227 -16.32 5.87 -15.81
N GLY A 228 -15.93 7.13 -15.56
CA GLY A 228 -14.55 7.53 -15.28
C GLY A 228 -14.34 7.99 -13.84
N LYS A 229 -14.27 7.06 -12.88
CA LYS A 229 -14.17 7.30 -11.42
C LYS A 229 -12.86 7.95 -10.91
N GLN A 230 -12.13 8.68 -11.76
CA GLN A 230 -10.84 9.27 -11.40
C GLN A 230 -10.99 10.76 -11.06
N ASN A 231 -10.37 11.19 -9.96
CA ASN A 231 -10.03 12.60 -9.74
C ASN A 231 -8.66 12.86 -10.35
N MET A 232 -8.58 13.67 -11.42
CA MET A 232 -7.30 13.95 -12.06
C MET A 232 -6.33 14.79 -11.22
N ASN A 233 -6.79 15.39 -10.11
CA ASN A 233 -5.93 16.11 -9.18
C ASN A 233 -5.27 15.17 -8.15
N LEU A 234 -5.79 13.96 -7.94
CA LEU A 234 -5.28 13.06 -6.92
C LEU A 234 -4.08 12.22 -7.41
N ILE A 235 -3.09 12.03 -6.55
CA ILE A 235 -1.98 11.07 -6.73
C ILE A 235 -2.20 9.87 -5.81
N TYR A 236 -2.52 10.15 -4.53
CA TYR A 236 -2.90 9.15 -3.56
C TYR A 236 -3.95 9.72 -2.60
N TRP A 237 -4.73 8.84 -1.95
CA TRP A 237 -5.62 9.18 -0.85
C TRP A 237 -4.96 8.76 0.48
N ALA A 238 -5.08 9.59 1.50
CA ALA A 238 -4.62 9.28 2.86
C ALA A 238 -5.81 9.13 3.80
N ASP A 239 -5.74 8.12 4.67
CA ASP A 239 -6.75 7.78 5.66
C ASP A 239 -6.06 7.31 6.95
N ARG A 240 -6.82 7.20 8.03
CA ARG A 240 -6.32 6.67 9.31
C ARG A 240 -7.37 5.78 9.97
N ILE A 241 -7.00 4.55 10.25
CA ILE A 241 -7.88 3.55 10.89
C ILE A 241 -7.27 3.21 12.24
N GLY A 242 -7.83 3.77 13.31
CA GLY A 242 -7.20 3.71 14.64
C GLY A 242 -5.81 4.34 14.60
N ASN A 243 -4.77 3.53 14.86
CA ASN A 243 -3.37 3.96 14.81
C ASN A 243 -2.65 3.62 13.50
N ILE A 244 -3.37 3.10 12.50
CA ILE A 244 -2.80 2.66 11.23
C ILE A 244 -2.94 3.77 10.20
N ASN A 245 -1.81 4.16 9.59
CA ASN A 245 -1.82 5.06 8.43
C ASN A 245 -2.20 4.26 7.18
N ALA A 246 -3.18 4.72 6.41
CA ALA A 246 -3.65 3.99 5.23
C ALA A 246 -3.59 4.89 3.99
N TYR A 247 -2.96 4.38 2.94
CA TYR A 247 -2.74 5.10 1.69
C TYR A 247 -3.30 4.30 0.53
N SER A 248 -4.15 4.92 -0.29
CA SER A 248 -4.54 4.36 -1.59
C SER A 248 -3.74 5.03 -2.68
N VAL A 249 -2.91 4.25 -3.36
CA VAL A 249 -2.00 4.69 -4.41
C VAL A 249 -2.31 3.91 -5.67
N GLY A 250 -2.96 4.56 -6.63
CA GLY A 250 -3.22 3.94 -7.91
C GLY A 250 -3.31 4.99 -9.00
N ILE A 251 -2.91 4.61 -10.20
CA ILE A 251 -2.74 5.56 -11.30
C ILE A 251 -4.06 5.96 -11.98
N GLY A 252 -5.20 5.39 -11.56
CA GLY A 252 -6.49 5.58 -12.23
C GLY A 252 -6.43 5.09 -13.67
N GLN A 253 -6.72 5.95 -14.64
CA GLN A 253 -6.58 5.71 -16.08
C GLN A 253 -5.20 6.10 -16.63
N GLY A 254 -4.29 6.60 -15.78
CA GLY A 254 -2.99 7.13 -16.19
C GLY A 254 -3.08 8.38 -17.08
N ARG A 255 -4.24 9.04 -17.11
CA ARG A 255 -4.52 10.25 -17.90
C ARG A 255 -5.34 11.26 -17.09
N PRO A 256 -5.06 12.56 -17.20
CA PRO A 256 -3.95 13.18 -17.95
C PRO A 256 -2.60 13.05 -17.23
N LYS A 257 -2.57 12.43 -16.05
CA LYS A 257 -1.34 12.13 -15.32
C LYS A 257 -1.35 10.71 -14.78
N LEU A 258 -0.16 10.15 -14.62
CA LEU A 258 0.10 8.95 -13.85
C LEU A 258 0.69 9.37 -12.51
N GLY A 259 0.09 8.93 -11.40
CA GLY A 259 0.56 9.24 -10.04
C GLY A 259 1.12 8.02 -9.32
N PHE A 260 2.22 8.18 -8.58
CA PHE A 260 2.78 7.17 -7.69
C PHE A 260 3.40 7.87 -6.48
N VAL A 261 3.89 7.10 -5.50
CA VAL A 261 4.54 7.68 -4.32
C VAL A 261 5.93 7.10 -4.11
N GLU A 262 6.83 7.96 -3.64
CA GLU A 262 8.04 7.58 -2.94
C GLU A 262 7.71 7.55 -1.44
N VAL A 263 8.25 6.55 -0.73
CA VAL A 263 7.98 6.33 0.69
C VAL A 263 9.30 6.17 1.40
N LEU A 264 9.54 7.06 2.35
CA LEU A 264 10.67 7.02 3.25
C LEU A 264 10.21 6.38 4.56
N SER A 265 10.68 5.17 4.85
CA SER A 265 10.26 4.37 6.01
C SER A 265 11.36 4.35 7.06
N ASN A 266 11.02 4.63 8.32
CA ASN A 266 11.99 4.61 9.43
C ASN A 266 11.58 3.63 10.56
N LYS A 267 12.43 3.52 11.61
CA LYS A 267 12.17 2.65 12.79
C LYS A 267 11.01 3.11 13.67
N GLU A 268 10.59 4.38 13.55
CA GLU A 268 9.64 5.02 14.46
C GLU A 268 8.17 4.81 14.02
N ASN A 269 7.94 3.92 13.05
CA ASN A 269 6.65 3.71 12.37
C ASN A 269 6.18 4.92 11.53
N GLU A 270 7.09 5.84 11.20
CA GLU A 270 6.75 6.93 10.31
C GLU A 270 7.05 6.53 8.86
N ALA A 271 6.04 6.68 8.01
CA ALA A 271 6.16 6.58 6.57
C ALA A 271 5.91 7.98 5.99
N ILE A 272 6.97 8.63 5.52
CA ILE A 272 6.87 9.92 4.84
C ILE A 272 6.54 9.62 3.37
N VAL A 273 5.35 10.05 2.94
CA VAL A 273 4.84 9.79 1.60
C VAL A 273 5.04 11.01 0.72
N ILE A 274 5.86 10.88 -0.31
CA ILE A 274 6.21 11.93 -1.26
C ILE A 274 5.50 11.64 -2.60
N PRO A 275 4.53 12.48 -3.01
CA PRO A 275 3.81 12.27 -4.25
C PRO A 275 4.66 12.56 -5.48
N HIS A 276 4.61 11.67 -6.46
CA HIS A 276 5.21 11.85 -7.78
C HIS A 276 4.15 11.69 -8.87
N HIS A 277 4.34 12.39 -9.99
CA HIS A 277 3.49 12.18 -11.16
C HIS A 277 4.24 12.35 -12.48
N ILE A 278 3.66 11.81 -13.54
CA ILE A 278 4.10 11.97 -14.93
C ILE A 278 2.91 12.53 -15.69
N GLN A 279 3.09 13.67 -16.34
CA GLN A 279 2.07 14.23 -17.22
C GLN A 279 2.03 13.41 -18.51
N THR A 280 0.86 12.87 -18.85
CA THR A 280 0.64 12.02 -20.03
C THR A 280 -0.21 12.72 -21.09
N GLU A 281 -0.95 13.76 -20.70
CA GLU A 281 -1.66 14.70 -21.58
C GLU A 281 -1.53 16.12 -21.03
N PHE A 282 -1.29 17.14 -21.86
CA PHE A 282 -1.30 18.53 -21.39
C PHE A 282 -2.74 18.96 -21.07
N LYS A 283 -3.09 18.93 -19.79
CA LYS A 283 -4.36 19.41 -19.23
C LYS A 283 -4.09 20.03 -17.87
N ASP A 284 -4.62 21.23 -17.66
CA ASP A 284 -4.56 21.90 -16.37
C ASP A 284 -5.27 21.08 -15.29
N PRO A 285 -4.80 21.13 -14.04
CA PRO A 285 -5.56 20.60 -12.90
C PRO A 285 -6.99 21.11 -12.91
N LEU A 286 -7.95 20.26 -12.53
CA LEU A 286 -9.33 20.71 -12.44
C LEU A 286 -9.46 21.70 -11.28
N PRO A 287 -10.12 22.84 -11.49
CA PRO A 287 -10.55 23.70 -10.39
C PRO A 287 -11.33 22.91 -9.34
N ILE A 288 -11.12 23.19 -8.05
CA ILE A 288 -11.78 22.47 -6.93
C ILE A 288 -13.31 22.51 -7.05
N ASN A 289 -13.88 23.62 -7.55
CA ASN A 289 -15.31 23.75 -7.80
C ASN A 289 -15.85 22.85 -8.92
N LYS A 290 -14.97 22.14 -9.65
CA LYS A 290 -15.31 21.11 -10.64
C LYS A 290 -15.13 19.69 -10.12
N LEU A 291 -14.84 19.51 -8.83
CA LEU A 291 -14.87 18.21 -8.16
C LEU A 291 -16.27 17.97 -7.58
N VAL A 292 -16.86 16.82 -7.87
CA VAL A 292 -18.17 16.42 -7.33
C VAL A 292 -18.05 15.16 -6.50
N LEU A 293 -18.89 15.07 -5.45
CA LEU A 293 -19.08 13.82 -4.73
C LEU A 293 -19.60 12.77 -5.72
N HIS A 294 -18.93 11.63 -5.81
CA HIS A 294 -19.35 10.57 -6.71
C HIS A 294 -20.70 9.99 -6.22
N PRO A 295 -21.71 9.73 -7.08
CA PRO A 295 -23.04 9.28 -6.65
C PRO A 295 -23.06 7.96 -5.85
N GLY A 296 -22.08 7.08 -6.13
CA GLY A 296 -21.88 5.82 -5.39
C GLY A 296 -21.03 5.98 -4.13
N SER A 297 -20.53 7.18 -3.82
CA SER A 297 -19.89 7.47 -2.55
C SER A 297 -20.97 7.62 -1.50
N VAL A 298 -20.93 6.77 -0.48
CA VAL A 298 -21.85 6.86 0.65
C VAL A 298 -21.61 8.20 1.33
N SER A 299 -22.52 9.16 1.14
CA SER A 299 -22.58 10.33 2.01
C SER A 299 -22.88 9.83 3.42
N PRO A 300 -22.12 10.23 4.45
CA PRO A 300 -22.60 10.13 5.82
C PRO A 300 -23.96 10.86 5.86
N ALA A 301 -25.01 10.11 6.16
CA ALA A 301 -26.43 10.49 6.12
C ALA A 301 -27.13 10.53 4.74
N LYS A 302 -27.48 9.33 4.24
CA LYS A 302 -28.88 9.01 3.93
C LYS A 302 -29.25 7.57 4.29
N ILE A 303 -28.70 7.07 5.41
CA ILE A 303 -29.13 5.81 6.02
C ILE A 303 -30.19 6.12 7.07
N ARG A 304 -31.45 5.86 6.68
CA ARG A 304 -32.62 5.54 7.52
C ARG A 304 -32.94 6.51 8.67
N SER A 305 -33.64 7.58 8.32
CA SER A 305 -34.67 8.13 9.20
C SER A 305 -35.68 7.02 9.52
N ASN A 306 -35.82 6.67 10.81
CA ASN A 306 -37.13 6.45 11.46
C ASN A 306 -37.06 5.78 12.85
N LYS A 307 -35.89 5.54 13.46
CA LYS A 307 -35.91 5.04 14.86
C LYS A 307 -34.84 5.50 15.85
N ILE A 308 -33.80 6.21 15.43
CA ILE A 308 -32.70 6.64 16.34
C ILE A 308 -32.62 8.18 16.49
N ALA A 309 -33.32 8.95 15.64
CA ALA A 309 -33.18 10.40 15.56
C ALA A 309 -33.67 11.18 16.80
N GLY A 310 -34.54 10.60 17.63
CA GLY A 310 -35.14 11.33 18.77
C GLY A 310 -34.14 11.81 19.84
N ASN A 311 -33.00 11.13 20.01
CA ASN A 311 -32.07 11.42 21.12
C ASN A 311 -30.77 12.14 20.71
N ILE A 312 -30.46 12.23 19.41
CA ILE A 312 -29.23 12.88 18.93
C ILE A 312 -29.51 14.33 18.49
N GLU A 313 -30.69 14.59 17.94
CA GLU A 313 -31.06 15.93 17.45
C GLU A 313 -31.25 16.93 18.60
N SER A 314 -31.74 16.47 19.77
CA SER A 314 -31.86 17.30 20.98
C SER A 314 -30.49 17.76 21.50
N ASN A 315 -29.49 16.88 21.51
CA ASN A 315 -28.13 17.19 21.97
C ASN A 315 -27.37 18.10 21.00
N TYR A 316 -27.58 17.97 19.69
CA TYR A 316 -26.90 18.80 18.70
C TYR A 316 -27.50 20.21 18.59
N LEU A 317 -28.82 20.33 18.74
CA LEU A 317 -29.50 21.63 18.81
C LEU A 317 -29.11 22.38 20.09
N ASP A 318 -28.99 21.69 21.22
CA ASP A 318 -28.55 22.28 22.50
C ASP A 318 -27.09 22.77 22.44
N LEU A 319 -26.18 22.02 21.82
CA LEU A 319 -24.78 22.45 21.61
C LEU A 319 -24.66 23.66 20.68
N LYS A 320 -25.44 23.69 19.59
CA LYS A 320 -25.45 24.82 18.63
C LYS A 320 -26.07 26.08 19.26
N TYR A 321 -27.07 25.91 20.13
CA TYR A 321 -27.68 27.00 20.89
C TYR A 321 -26.74 27.53 21.97
N LYS A 322 -26.09 26.65 22.75
CA LYS A 322 -25.04 27.00 23.72
C LYS A 322 -23.85 27.71 23.09
N PHE A 323 -23.40 27.29 21.90
CA PHE A 323 -22.32 27.96 21.20
C PHE A 323 -22.70 29.37 20.72
N LYS A 324 -23.88 29.55 20.13
CA LYS A 324 -24.36 30.87 19.67
C LYS A 324 -24.66 31.85 20.81
N THR A 325 -25.03 31.35 21.99
CA THR A 325 -25.29 32.17 23.18
C THR A 325 -24.04 32.40 24.04
N SER A 326 -22.97 31.63 23.81
CA SER A 326 -21.71 31.71 24.55
C SER A 326 -21.12 33.13 24.51
N ARG A 327 -20.51 33.51 25.63
CA ARG A 327 -19.77 34.77 25.78
C ARG A 327 -18.64 34.87 24.74
N PHE A 328 -18.06 33.72 24.37
CA PHE A 328 -17.04 33.59 23.33
C PHE A 328 -17.56 34.00 21.94
N TYR A 329 -18.71 33.49 21.50
CA TYR A 329 -19.27 33.84 20.20
C TYR A 329 -19.67 35.32 20.09
N ARG A 330 -20.20 35.90 21.19
CA ARG A 330 -20.46 37.34 21.28
C ARG A 330 -19.18 38.17 21.18
N HIS A 331 -18.10 37.72 21.83
CA HIS A 331 -16.80 38.38 21.76
C HIS A 331 -16.16 38.28 20.37
N TYR A 332 -16.23 37.10 19.74
CA TYR A 332 -15.79 36.87 18.37
C TYR A 332 -16.52 37.76 17.35
N LYS A 333 -17.85 37.90 17.48
CA LYS A 333 -18.65 38.78 16.61
C LYS A 333 -18.29 40.27 16.80
N LYS A 334 -17.94 40.68 18.03
CA LYS A 334 -17.49 42.04 18.36
C LYS A 334 -16.09 42.32 17.79
N LEU A 335 -15.18 41.36 17.86
CA LEU A 335 -13.83 41.45 17.30
C LEU A 335 -13.82 41.45 15.76
N ARG A 336 -14.69 40.67 15.12
CA ARG A 336 -14.81 40.61 13.64
C ARG A 336 -15.21 41.95 13.02
N LYS A 337 -15.96 42.81 13.73
CA LYS A 337 -16.32 44.14 13.25
C LYS A 337 -15.17 45.15 13.30
N ASN A 338 -14.08 44.84 14.00
CA ASN A 338 -12.97 45.77 14.20
C ASN A 338 -11.68 45.16 13.63
N ARG A 339 -11.45 45.35 12.32
CA ARG A 339 -10.35 44.74 11.55
C ARG A 339 -8.95 44.91 12.19
N LYS A 340 -8.72 45.99 12.95
CA LYS A 340 -7.44 46.24 13.65
C LYS A 340 -7.17 45.24 14.79
N TYR A 341 -8.20 44.72 15.46
CA TYR A 341 -8.03 43.76 16.57
C TYR A 341 -7.79 42.32 16.09
N PHE A 342 -8.24 41.97 14.89
CA PHE A 342 -7.98 40.65 14.31
C PHE A 342 -6.48 40.46 14.02
N LEU A 343 -5.81 41.50 13.52
CA LEU A 343 -4.36 41.47 13.34
C LEU A 343 -3.62 41.28 14.67
N TYR A 344 -4.01 42.03 15.71
CA TYR A 344 -3.39 41.89 17.03
C TYR A 344 -3.55 40.50 17.65
N LEU A 345 -4.74 39.90 17.53
CA LEU A 345 -4.98 38.54 18.02
C LEU A 345 -4.19 37.49 17.21
N PHE A 346 -4.05 37.70 15.91
CA PHE A 346 -3.25 36.85 15.04
C PHE A 346 -1.76 36.90 15.41
N PHE A 347 -1.20 38.09 15.62
CA PHE A 347 0.20 38.25 16.06
C PHE A 347 0.43 37.74 17.49
N PHE A 348 -0.54 37.90 18.39
CA PHE A 348 -0.45 37.36 19.75
C PHE A 348 -0.43 35.82 19.76
N LEU A 349 -1.25 35.18 18.93
CA LEU A 349 -1.28 33.71 18.81
C LEU A 349 0.01 33.17 18.17
N ILE A 350 0.57 33.87 17.19
CA ILE A 350 1.88 33.55 16.61
C ILE A 350 2.98 33.67 17.67
N GLY A 351 2.98 34.76 18.45
CA GLY A 351 3.96 34.96 19.54
C GLY A 351 3.87 33.88 20.63
N ALA A 352 2.65 33.51 21.03
CA ALA A 352 2.42 32.42 21.99
C ALA A 352 2.89 31.06 21.46
N PHE A 353 2.68 30.79 20.17
CA PHE A 353 3.14 29.57 19.51
C PHE A 353 4.67 29.49 19.47
N PHE A 354 5.35 30.59 19.12
CA PHE A 354 6.81 30.65 19.14
C PHE A 354 7.39 30.53 20.56
N SER A 355 6.74 31.10 21.58
CA SER A 355 7.18 30.95 22.98
C SER A 355 7.04 29.51 23.49
N LEU A 356 6.04 28.77 23.02
CA LEU A 356 5.86 27.34 23.31
C LEU A 356 6.90 26.47 22.61
N MET A 357 7.29 26.83 21.38
CA MET A 357 8.34 26.14 20.62
C MET A 357 9.73 26.36 21.24
N THR A 358 10.07 27.58 21.66
CA THR A 358 11.37 27.86 22.28
C THR A 358 11.53 27.21 23.66
N LYS A 359 10.45 27.05 24.43
CA LYS A 359 10.46 26.28 25.69
C LYS A 359 10.67 24.77 25.51
N ARG A 360 10.48 24.23 24.30
CA ARG A 360 10.74 22.82 23.96
C ARG A 360 12.15 22.57 23.41
N ILE A 361 12.89 23.60 23.05
CA ILE A 361 14.26 23.51 22.52
C ILE A 361 15.32 23.67 23.64
N ILE A 362 14.92 24.15 24.82
CA ILE A 362 15.80 24.39 25.98
C ILE A 362 15.61 23.31 27.09
N ARG A 363 14.99 22.17 26.76
CA ARG A 363 14.94 20.96 27.58
C ARG A 363 15.30 19.78 26.71
#